data_AF-A0AAI7ZIH6-F1
#
_entry.id   AF-A0AAI7ZIH6-F1
#
_cell.length_a   1.000
_cell.length_b   1.000
_cell.length_c   1.000
_cell.angle_alpha   90.00
_cell.angle_beta   90.00
_cell.angle_gamma   90.00
#
_symmetry.space_group_name_H-M   'P 1'
#
loop_
_entity.id
_entity.type
_entity.pdbx_description
1 polymer ?
#
loop_
_entity_poly.entity_id
_entity_poly.type
_entity_poly.pdbx_seq_one_letter_code
_entity_poly.pdbx_strand_id
1 'polypeptide(L)' 'MVSAPARRALVCEWIGRGASERRALAAIGMSASALRYCPRQDRNGELRERILALAHRHRRYGVGMIYLKLRQEGRLVN' A
#
# COMPACT_ATOMS: atom_id res chain seq x y z
N MET A 1 14.32 3.86 9.34
CA MET A 1 13.70 4.40 8.12
C MET A 1 12.27 4.80 8.47
N VAL A 2 11.88 6.08 8.35
CA VAL A 2 10.53 6.55 8.74
C VAL A 2 9.56 6.30 7.59
N SER A 3 8.39 5.73 7.87
CA SER A 3 7.38 5.39 6.86
C SER A 3 6.71 6.66 6.28
N ALA A 4 6.23 6.57 5.03
CA ALA A 4 5.52 7.69 4.40
C ALA A 4 4.25 8.13 5.16
N PRO A 5 3.42 7.22 5.75
CA PRO A 5 2.31 7.64 6.61
C PRO A 5 2.75 8.42 7.86
N ALA A 6 3.86 8.02 8.50
CA ALA A 6 4.37 8.71 9.68
C ALA A 6 4.84 10.13 9.34
N ARG A 7 5.54 10.31 8.21
CA ARG A 7 5.90 11.65 7.74
C ARG A 7 4.69 12.51 7.40
N ARG A 8 3.63 11.95 6.79
CA ARG A 8 2.38 12.67 6.53
C ARG A 8 1.72 13.16 7.81
N ALA A 9 1.65 12.31 8.83
CA ALA A 9 1.09 12.69 10.13
C ALA A 9 1.81 13.89 10.75
N LEU A 10 3.15 13.88 10.73
CA LEU A 10 3.96 15.01 11.21
C LEU A 10 3.70 16.30 10.43
N VAL A 11 3.57 16.23 9.10
CA VAL A 11 3.26 17.40 8.27
C VAL A 11 1.89 17.98 8.64
N CYS A 12 0.87 17.13 8.76
CA CYS A 12 -0.47 17.55 9.17
C CYS A 12 -0.48 18.17 10.57
N GLU A 13 0.26 17.59 11.51
CA GLU A 13 0.38 18.11 12.87
C GLU A 13 1.02 19.51 12.89
N TRP A 14 2.11 19.70 12.14
CA TRP A 14 2.79 20.99 12.07
C TRP A 14 1.92 22.07 11.42
N ILE A 15 1.16 21.70 10.38
CA ILE A 15 0.18 22.61 9.76
C ILE A 15 -0.91 22.98 10.79
N GLY A 16 -1.42 22.02 11.55
CA GLY A 16 -2.39 22.26 12.62
C GLY A 16 -1.87 23.16 13.75
N ARG A 17 -0.54 23.20 13.95
CA ARG A 17 0.14 24.10 14.90
C ARG A 17 0.49 25.47 14.29
N GLY A 18 0.06 25.77 13.06
CA GLY A 18 0.26 27.07 12.41
C GLY A 18 1.45 27.17 11.46
N ALA A 19 2.13 26.07 11.14
CA ALA A 19 3.15 26.07 10.10
C ALA A 19 2.50 26.14 8.70
N SER A 20 3.17 26.80 7.75
CA SER A 20 2.76 26.72 6.36
C SER A 20 3.12 25.35 5.77
N GLU A 21 2.29 24.83 4.87
CA GLU A 21 2.50 23.54 4.19
C GLU A 21 3.91 23.44 3.59
N ARG A 22 4.39 24.51 2.93
CA ARG A 22 5.76 24.56 2.36
C ARG A 22 6.85 24.40 3.42
N ARG A 23 6.73 25.05 4.58
CA ARG A 23 7.72 24.95 5.66
C ARG A 23 7.69 23.57 6.32
N ALA A 24 6.51 23.02 6.56
CA ALA A 24 6.35 21.68 7.13
C ALA A 24 6.92 20.60 6.21
N LEU A 25 6.63 20.66 4.91
CA LEU A 25 7.16 19.73 3.90
C LEU A 25 8.69 19.82 3.77
N ALA A 26 9.25 21.02 3.78
CA ALA A 26 10.70 21.24 3.72
C ALA A 26 11.41 20.70 4.97
N ALA A 27 10.87 20.97 6.16
CA ALA A 27 11.44 20.50 7.42
C ALA A 27 11.40 18.97 7.56
N ILE A 28 10.33 18.32 7.09
CA ILE A 28 10.13 16.87 7.22
C ILE A 28 10.74 16.10 6.02
N GLY A 29 11.10 16.78 4.94
CA GLY A 29 11.66 16.17 3.74
C GLY A 29 10.63 15.29 3.02
N MET A 30 9.44 15.82 2.76
CA MET A 30 8.35 15.16 2.04
C MET A 30 7.90 16.02 0.86
N SER A 31 7.59 15.40 -0.28
CA SER A 31 7.00 16.11 -1.42
C SER A 31 5.52 16.41 -1.20
N ALA A 32 5.02 17.48 -1.81
CA ALA A 32 3.58 17.80 -1.77
C ALA A 32 2.72 16.68 -2.40
N SER A 33 3.23 15.99 -3.41
CA SER A 33 2.56 14.83 -4.02
C SER A 33 2.42 13.66 -3.05
N ALA A 34 3.44 13.40 -2.22
CA ALA A 34 3.40 12.33 -1.22
C ALA A 34 2.44 12.66 -0.07
N LEU A 35 2.27 13.95 0.27
CA LEU A 35 1.26 14.41 1.23
C LEU A 35 -0.16 14.17 0.72
N ARG A 36 -0.41 14.49 -0.56
CA ARG A 36 -1.72 14.36 -1.21
C ARG A 36 -2.07 12.93 -1.61
N TYR A 37 -1.10 12.02 -1.63
CA TYR A 37 -1.32 10.64 -1.99
C TYR A 37 -2.24 9.95 -0.98
N CYS A 38 -3.46 9.64 -1.43
CA CYS A 38 -4.38 8.78 -0.71
C CYS A 38 -4.24 7.34 -1.24
N PRO A 39 -3.86 6.37 -0.39
CA PRO A 39 -3.86 4.98 -0.80
C PRO A 39 -5.28 4.56 -1.18
N ARG A 40 -5.43 3.88 -2.32
CA ARG A 40 -6.71 3.25 -2.67
C ARG A 40 -7.00 2.16 -1.65
N GLN A 41 -8.27 2.03 -1.27
CA GLN A 41 -8.72 0.92 -0.44
C GLN A 41 -8.27 -0.39 -1.08
N ASP A 42 -7.65 -1.25 -0.28
CA ASP A 42 -7.17 -2.55 -0.74
C ASP A 42 -8.38 -3.45 -1.04
N ARG A 43 -8.70 -3.59 -2.32
CA ARG A 43 -9.77 -4.50 -2.78
C ARG A 43 -9.26 -5.94 -2.95
N ASN A 44 -7.96 -6.16 -2.77
CA ASN A 44 -7.30 -7.44 -3.06
C ASN A 44 -7.07 -8.27 -1.80
N GLY A 45 -7.66 -7.91 -0.65
CA GLY A 45 -7.53 -8.67 0.60
C GLY A 45 -7.90 -10.14 0.42
N GLU A 46 -9.09 -10.43 -0.12
CA GLU A 46 -9.53 -11.80 -0.40
C GLU A 46 -8.65 -12.51 -1.43
N LEU A 47 -8.13 -11.77 -2.41
CA LEU A 47 -7.23 -12.34 -3.42
C LEU A 47 -5.90 -12.75 -2.79
N ARG A 48 -5.37 -11.92 -1.89
CA ARG A 48 -4.12 -12.17 -1.15
C ARG A 48 -4.27 -13.36 -0.21
N GLU A 49 -5.40 -13.46 0.50
CA GLU A 49 -5.71 -14.64 1.31
C GLU A 49 -5.77 -15.91 0.46
N ARG A 50 -6.38 -15.83 -0.74
CA ARG A 50 -6.45 -16.98 -1.64
C ARG A 50 -5.08 -17.40 -2.18
N ILE A 51 -4.23 -16.44 -2.54
CA ILE A 51 -2.84 -16.67 -2.93
C ILE A 51 -2.09 -17.40 -1.82
N LEU A 52 -2.21 -16.91 -0.58
CA LEU A 52 -1.56 -17.53 0.58
C LEU A 52 -2.09 -18.96 0.81
N ALA A 53 -3.40 -19.17 0.74
CA ALA A 53 -3.99 -20.50 0.88
C ALA A 53 -3.46 -21.50 -0.17
N LEU A 54 -3.32 -21.07 -1.43
CA LEU A 54 -2.76 -21.90 -2.50
C LEU A 54 -1.27 -22.21 -2.27
N ALA A 55 -0.48 -21.21 -1.87
CA ALA A 55 0.93 -21.37 -1.58
C ALA A 55 1.17 -22.31 -0.37
N HIS A 56 0.38 -22.16 0.69
CA HIS A 56 0.47 -23.03 1.87
C HIS A 56 0.00 -24.46 1.58
N ARG A 57 -1.07 -24.64 0.80
CA ARG A 57 -1.57 -25.96 0.42
C ARG A 57 -0.62 -26.68 -0.54
N HIS A 58 0.03 -25.96 -1.44
CA HIS A 58 0.86 -26.52 -2.50
C HIS A 58 2.23 -25.86 -2.56
N ARG A 59 3.17 -26.35 -1.74
CA ARG A 59 4.53 -25.80 -1.63
C ARG A 59 5.33 -25.79 -2.95
N ARG A 60 4.95 -26.60 -3.95
CA ARG A 60 5.58 -26.65 -5.29
C ARG A 60 5.00 -25.61 -6.27
N TYR A 61 3.89 -24.95 -5.94
CA TYR A 61 3.27 -24.01 -6.85
C TYR A 61 4.05 -22.69 -6.84
N GLY A 62 4.73 -22.40 -7.94
CA GLY A 62 5.29 -21.08 -8.22
C GLY A 62 4.23 -20.09 -8.68
N VAL A 63 4.65 -18.85 -8.94
CA VAL A 63 3.77 -17.73 -9.34
C VAL A 63 2.87 -18.10 -10.53
N GLY A 64 3.41 -18.76 -11.57
CA GLY A 64 2.63 -19.16 -12.74
C GLY A 64 1.49 -20.14 -12.43
N MET A 65 1.70 -21.08 -11.50
CA MET A 65 0.66 -22.03 -11.11
C MET A 65 -0.41 -21.43 -10.21
N ILE A 66 0.00 -20.56 -9.29
CA ILE A 66 -0.96 -19.82 -8.46
C ILE A 66 -1.82 -18.92 -9.36
N TYR A 67 -1.22 -18.22 -10.31
CA TYR A 67 -1.94 -17.42 -11.30
C TYR A 67 -2.94 -18.25 -12.12
N LEU A 68 -2.52 -19.42 -12.63
CA LEU A 68 -3.40 -20.30 -13.39
C LEU A 68 -4.58 -20.79 -12.54
N LYS A 69 -4.34 -21.13 -11.27
CA LYS A 69 -5.40 -21.57 -10.34
C LYS A 69 -6.40 -20.46 -10.02
N LEU A 70 -5.91 -19.24 -9.79
CA LEU A 70 -6.79 -18.08 -9.57
C LEU A 70 -7.64 -17.77 -10.80
N ARG A 71 -7.07 -17.90 -12.00
CA ARG A 71 -7.80 -17.74 -13.26
C ARG A 71 -8.85 -18.85 -13.47
N GLN A 72 -8.54 -20.11 -13.11
CA GLN A 72 -9.51 -21.22 -13.11
C GLN A 72 -10.67 -20.97 -12.14
N GLU A 73 -10.43 -20.28 -11.03
CA GLU A 73 -11.44 -19.88 -10.04
C GLU A 73 -12.26 -18.65 -10.49
N GLY A 74 -12.05 -18.12 -11.70
CA GLY A 74 -12.74 -16.95 -12.23
C GLY A 74 -12.31 -15.62 -11.60
N ARG A 75 -11.21 -15.61 -10.82
CA ARG A 75 -10.68 -14.38 -10.21
C ARG A 75 -9.80 -13.63 -11.21
N LEU A 76 -10.21 -12.41 -11.55
CA LEU A 76 -9.46 -11.51 -12.42
C LEU A 76 -8.31 -10.88 -11.63
N VAL A 77 -7.07 -11.27 -11.96
CA VAL A 77 -5.85 -10.72 -11.37
C VAL A 77 -5.21 -9.81 -12.42
N ASN A 78 -5.15 -8.50 -12.15
CA ASN A 78 -4.55 -7.45 -12.96
C ASN A 78 -3.53 -6.65 -12.15
#